data_AF-A0A1D3RQL5-F1
#
_entry.id   AF-A0A1D3RQL5-F1
#
_cell.length_a   1.000
_cell.length_b   1.000
_cell.length_c   1.000
_cell.angle_alpha   90.00
_cell.angle_beta   90.00
_cell.angle_gamma   90.00
#
_symmetry.space_group_name_H-M   'P 1'
#
loop_
_entity.id
_entity.type
_entity.pdbx_description
1 polymer ?
#
loop_
_entity_poly.entity_id
_entity_poly.type
_entity_poly.pdbx_seq_one_letter_code
_entity_poly.pdbx_strand_id
1 'polypeptide(L)'
;MLLIVGCAGNGGKVQEGEVTAYDLYNKNRPDTSLADTGISSGNVITSAIAGIYEKTVNLENQYKKRIENNKVALILDRIRLEQGEAAYKKEYSELGVKDKAIYDVFLKNNINTLEVAVGYAVEAKKMASGVKNFDYKKYIVNPMAKYKTITALSKATEQIQYTEKALEFMVETRTISEAMLDFEKR
;
A
#
# COMPACT_ATOMS: atom_id res chain seq x y z
N MET A 1 4.51 -44.05 -12.49
CA MET A 1 4.95 -44.26 -11.10
C MET A 1 4.85 -42.92 -10.40
N LEU A 2 3.73 -42.69 -9.70
CA LEU A 2 3.51 -41.50 -8.87
C LEU A 2 4.51 -41.53 -7.71
N LEU A 3 5.32 -40.48 -7.57
CA LEU A 3 6.06 -40.22 -6.34
C LEU A 3 5.28 -39.17 -5.55
N ILE A 4 4.51 -39.70 -4.59
CA ILE A 4 3.98 -38.96 -3.45
C ILE A 4 5.18 -38.57 -2.59
N VAL A 5 5.57 -37.29 -2.61
CA VAL A 5 6.40 -36.70 -1.57
C VAL A 5 5.49 -35.81 -0.76
N GLY A 6 4.98 -36.37 0.33
CA GLY A 6 4.44 -35.56 1.41
C GLY A 6 5.59 -34.80 2.06
N CYS A 7 5.46 -33.48 2.14
CA CYS A 7 6.13 -32.71 3.19
C CYS A 7 5.06 -32.15 4.11
N ALA A 8 5.02 -32.77 5.29
CA ALA A 8 4.40 -32.29 6.49
C ALA A 8 4.71 -30.82 6.75
N GLY A 9 3.81 -30.18 7.51
CA GLY A 9 3.89 -28.78 7.89
C GLY A 9 5.28 -28.36 8.35
N ASN A 10 5.85 -27.42 7.61
CA ASN A 10 6.79 -26.46 8.14
C ASN A 10 6.13 -25.10 7.93
N GLY A 11 5.41 -24.65 8.96
CA GLY A 11 5.22 -23.22 9.16
C GLY A 11 6.63 -22.64 9.25
N GLY A 12 7.09 -22.05 8.15
CA GLY A 12 8.38 -21.40 8.10
C GLY A 12 8.37 -20.34 9.19
N LYS A 13 9.10 -20.59 10.28
CA LYS A 13 9.51 -19.53 11.18
C LYS A 13 10.34 -18.59 10.31
N VAL A 14 9.82 -17.40 10.10
CA VAL A 14 10.52 -16.26 9.52
C VAL A 14 11.85 -16.17 10.24
N GLN A 15 12.96 -16.23 9.52
CA GLN A 15 14.28 -16.12 10.12
C GLN A 15 14.34 -14.77 10.83
N GLU A 16 14.57 -14.77 12.15
CA GLU A 16 14.83 -13.54 12.91
C GLU A 16 16.05 -12.84 12.30
N GLY A 17 15.79 -11.81 11.48
CA GLY A 17 16.84 -11.03 10.81
C GLY A 17 16.58 -10.69 9.33
N GLU A 18 15.63 -11.34 8.65
CA GLU A 18 15.27 -10.91 7.29
C GLU A 18 14.40 -9.66 7.31
N VAL A 19 14.89 -8.57 6.70
CA VAL A 19 14.12 -7.34 6.50
C VAL A 19 12.97 -7.68 5.54
N THR A 20 11.74 -7.66 6.04
CA THR A 20 10.57 -7.97 5.20
C THR A 20 10.33 -6.86 4.17
N ALA A 21 9.55 -7.16 3.13
CA ALA A 21 9.11 -6.15 2.16
C ALA A 21 8.33 -5.00 2.82
N TYR A 22 7.76 -5.25 4.01
CA TYR A 22 7.08 -4.30 4.86
C TYR A 22 8.04 -3.44 5.69
N ASP A 23 9.10 -4.03 6.25
CA ASP A 23 10.14 -3.28 6.96
C ASP A 23 10.87 -2.33 6.01
N LEU A 24 11.16 -2.79 4.79
CA LEU A 24 11.66 -1.93 3.72
C LEU A 24 10.67 -0.83 3.35
N TYR A 25 9.38 -1.14 3.28
CA TYR A 25 8.34 -0.17 2.98
C TYR A 25 8.23 0.91 4.07
N ASN A 26 8.16 0.55 5.35
CA ASN A 26 8.10 1.52 6.45
C ASN A 26 9.39 2.34 6.57
N LYS A 27 10.56 1.72 6.35
CA LYS A 27 11.85 2.39 6.40
C LYS A 27 12.05 3.38 5.25
N ASN A 28 11.48 3.10 4.08
CA ASN A 28 11.61 3.91 2.88
C ASN A 28 10.47 4.94 2.72
N ARG A 29 9.80 5.31 3.81
CA ARG A 29 8.73 6.31 3.77
C ARG A 29 9.28 7.67 3.33
N PRO A 30 8.84 8.23 2.17
CA PRO A 30 9.32 9.52 1.71
C PRO A 30 8.90 10.65 2.63
N ASP A 31 9.64 11.75 2.60
CA ASP A 31 9.23 12.98 3.29
C ASP A 31 7.99 13.60 2.62
N THR A 32 7.08 14.18 3.40
CA THR A 32 5.81 14.76 2.92
C THR A 32 5.97 16.14 2.28
N SER A 33 7.11 16.81 2.43
CA SER A 33 7.25 18.18 1.92
C SER A 33 7.22 18.23 0.39
N LEU A 34 6.68 19.34 -0.11
CA LEU A 34 6.55 19.61 -1.53
C LEU A 34 7.91 19.69 -2.21
N ALA A 35 8.01 19.13 -3.41
CA ALA A 35 9.20 19.21 -4.22
C ALA A 35 9.20 20.50 -5.08
N ASP A 36 10.20 21.38 -4.91
CA ASP A 36 10.34 22.61 -5.71
C ASP A 36 11.10 22.35 -7.01
N THR A 37 10.40 22.47 -8.13
CA THR A 37 10.94 22.35 -9.49
C THR A 37 11.64 23.64 -9.95
N GLY A 38 11.43 24.77 -9.26
CA GLY A 38 11.91 26.08 -9.68
C GLY A 38 11.07 26.74 -10.79
N ILE A 39 9.95 26.12 -11.17
CA ILE A 39 8.97 26.66 -12.12
C ILE A 39 7.54 26.48 -11.59
N SER A 40 6.68 27.48 -11.77
CA SER A 40 5.33 27.46 -11.18
C SER A 40 4.48 26.28 -11.63
N SER A 41 4.50 25.94 -12.93
CA SER A 41 3.73 24.81 -13.46
C SER A 41 4.20 23.46 -12.93
N GLY A 42 5.52 23.26 -12.80
CA GLY A 42 6.08 22.07 -12.17
C GLY A 42 5.72 21.96 -10.69
N ASN A 43 5.70 23.10 -9.98
CA ASN A 43 5.33 23.14 -8.56
C ASN A 43 3.86 22.79 -8.31
N VAL A 44 2.95 23.09 -9.25
CA VAL A 44 1.55 22.65 -9.15
C VAL A 44 1.44 21.13 -9.25
N ILE A 45 2.21 20.51 -10.16
CA ILE A 45 2.23 19.05 -10.33
C ILE A 45 2.77 18.37 -9.07
N THR A 46 3.94 18.82 -8.57
CA THR A 46 4.53 18.25 -7.36
C THR A 46 3.68 18.53 -6.11
N SER A 47 2.91 19.63 -6.09
CA SER A 47 1.91 19.90 -5.04
C SER A 47 0.78 18.89 -5.01
N ALA A 48 0.20 18.58 -6.17
CA ALA A 48 -0.87 17.60 -6.27
C ALA A 48 -0.41 16.21 -5.81
N ILE A 49 0.82 15.84 -6.19
CA ILE A 49 1.45 14.57 -5.79
C ILE A 49 1.67 14.51 -4.28
N ALA A 50 2.27 15.55 -3.70
CA ALA A 50 2.47 15.64 -2.25
C ALA A 50 1.13 15.60 -1.49
N GLY A 51 0.09 16.24 -2.01
CA GLY A 51 -1.24 16.24 -1.42
C GLY A 51 -1.93 14.86 -1.42
N ILE A 52 -1.83 14.09 -2.52
CA ILE A 52 -2.33 12.70 -2.54
C ILE A 52 -1.51 11.81 -1.63
N TYR A 53 -0.18 11.98 -1.62
CA TYR A 53 0.72 11.25 -0.74
C TYR A 53 0.36 11.47 0.73
N GLU A 54 0.18 12.72 1.16
CA GLU A 54 -0.22 13.07 2.52
C GLU A 54 -1.58 12.46 2.90
N LYS A 55 -2.58 12.54 2.01
CA LYS A 55 -3.89 11.91 2.23
C LYS A 55 -3.77 10.39 2.36
N THR A 56 -2.92 9.76 1.57
CA THR A 56 -2.68 8.32 1.60
C THR A 56 -2.01 7.90 2.90
N VAL A 57 -0.97 8.63 3.31
CA VAL A 57 -0.32 8.45 4.61
C VAL A 57 -1.32 8.57 5.76
N ASN A 58 -2.20 9.57 5.72
CA ASN A 58 -3.22 9.76 6.75
C ASN A 58 -4.23 8.60 6.79
N LEU A 59 -4.65 8.13 5.60
CA LEU A 59 -5.54 6.98 5.47
C LEU A 59 -4.88 5.70 6.02
N GLU A 60 -3.63 5.46 5.66
CA GLU A 60 -2.83 4.34 6.12
C GLU A 60 -2.63 4.37 7.64
N ASN A 61 -2.29 5.53 8.22
CA ASN A 61 -2.15 5.67 9.67
C ASN A 61 -3.47 5.36 10.40
N GLN A 62 -4.61 5.79 9.85
CA GLN A 62 -5.92 5.44 10.42
C GLN A 62 -6.19 3.95 10.31
N TYR A 63 -5.86 3.34 9.17
CA TYR A 63 -6.03 1.90 8.95
C TYR A 63 -5.16 1.08 9.90
N LYS A 64 -3.87 1.43 10.05
CA LYS A 64 -2.93 0.80 11.01
C LYS A 64 -3.45 0.89 12.45
N LYS A 65 -3.90 2.08 12.89
CA LYS A 65 -4.50 2.22 14.23
C LYS A 65 -5.70 1.30 14.44
N ARG A 66 -6.50 1.06 13.40
CA ARG A 66 -7.65 0.15 13.51
C ARG A 66 -7.22 -1.31 13.56
N ILE A 67 -6.17 -1.69 12.82
CA ILE A 67 -5.54 -3.02 12.91
C ILE A 67 -5.01 -3.25 14.32
N GLU A 68 -4.26 -2.30 14.89
CA GLU A 68 -3.69 -2.39 16.25
C GLU A 68 -4.76 -2.58 17.33
N ASN A 69 -5.97 -2.04 17.11
CA ASN A 69 -7.09 -2.16 18.02
C ASN A 69 -7.92 -3.45 17.83
N ASN A 70 -7.59 -4.31 16.86
CA ASN A 70 -8.27 -5.59 16.65
C ASN A 70 -7.25 -6.74 16.62
N LYS A 71 -7.28 -7.59 17.65
CA LYS A 71 -6.31 -8.68 17.83
C LYS A 71 -6.26 -9.66 16.66
N VAL A 72 -7.40 -10.01 16.06
CA VAL A 72 -7.45 -10.94 14.91
C VAL A 72 -6.88 -10.27 13.67
N ALA A 73 -7.26 -9.00 13.44
CA ALA A 73 -6.71 -8.22 12.33
C ALA A 73 -5.20 -8.01 12.45
N LEU A 74 -4.70 -7.73 13.66
CA LEU A 74 -3.27 -7.58 13.92
C LEU A 74 -2.49 -8.87 13.62
N ILE A 75 -3.02 -10.03 14.02
CA ILE A 75 -2.38 -11.32 13.75
C ILE A 75 -2.36 -11.62 12.25
N LEU A 76 -3.50 -11.44 11.57
CA LEU A 76 -3.60 -11.69 10.14
C LEU A 76 -2.75 -10.71 9.32
N ASP A 77 -2.73 -9.43 9.69
CA ASP A 77 -1.87 -8.43 9.05
C ASP A 77 -0.40 -8.79 9.24
N ARG A 78 0.02 -9.19 10.44
CA ARG A 78 1.38 -9.67 10.68
C ARG A 78 1.75 -10.87 9.79
N ILE A 79 0.86 -11.86 9.67
CA ILE A 79 1.07 -13.03 8.80
C ILE A 79 1.22 -12.58 7.34
N ARG A 80 0.36 -11.68 6.86
CA ARG A 80 0.46 -11.12 5.51
C ARG A 80 1.82 -10.46 5.27
N LEU A 81 2.27 -9.65 6.23
CA LEU A 81 3.50 -8.86 6.10
C LEU A 81 4.76 -9.73 6.17
N GLU A 82 4.76 -10.76 7.02
CA GLU A 82 5.91 -11.63 7.25
C GLU A 82 5.98 -12.81 6.28
N GLN A 83 4.82 -13.38 5.89
CA GLN A 83 4.74 -14.64 5.15
C GLN A 83 4.07 -14.50 3.78
N GLY A 84 3.59 -13.30 3.46
CA GLY A 84 2.97 -12.99 2.19
C GLY A 84 1.51 -13.43 2.06
N GLU A 85 0.95 -13.13 0.91
CA GLU A 85 -0.48 -13.17 0.66
C GLU A 85 -1.09 -14.58 0.71
N ALA A 86 -0.36 -15.59 0.26
CA ALA A 86 -0.83 -16.97 0.27
C ALA A 86 -1.02 -17.50 1.71
N ALA A 87 -0.10 -17.15 2.61
CA ALA A 87 -0.17 -17.51 4.03
C ALA A 87 -1.34 -16.79 4.71
N TYR A 88 -1.52 -15.50 4.43
CA TYR A 88 -2.67 -14.74 4.91
C TYR A 88 -4.01 -15.37 4.51
N LYS A 89 -4.19 -15.69 3.21
CA LYS A 89 -5.44 -16.31 2.72
C LYS A 89 -5.72 -17.65 3.39
N LYS A 90 -4.68 -18.46 3.58
CA LYS A 90 -4.77 -19.73 4.29
C LYS A 90 -5.22 -19.52 5.74
N GLU A 91 -4.53 -18.67 6.49
CA GLU A 91 -4.83 -18.45 7.90
C GLU A 91 -6.18 -17.77 8.14
N TYR A 92 -6.59 -16.88 7.23
CA TYR A 92 -7.95 -16.37 7.23
C TYR A 92 -8.99 -17.48 7.05
N SER A 93 -8.76 -18.42 6.11
CA SER A 93 -9.68 -19.53 5.86
C SER A 93 -9.76 -20.54 7.01
N GLU A 94 -8.69 -20.63 7.81
CA GLU A 94 -8.57 -21.52 8.96
C GLU A 94 -9.02 -20.86 10.28
N LEU A 95 -9.46 -19.59 10.26
CA LEU A 95 -10.01 -18.92 11.44
C LEU A 95 -11.21 -19.69 12.01
N GLY A 96 -11.18 -19.87 13.33
CA GLY A 96 -12.35 -20.35 14.07
C GLY A 96 -13.53 -19.38 13.94
N VAL A 97 -14.76 -19.91 14.04
CA VAL A 97 -16.02 -19.16 13.84
C VAL A 97 -16.05 -17.81 14.58
N LYS A 98 -15.59 -17.80 15.83
CA LYS A 98 -15.58 -16.59 16.68
C LYS A 98 -14.60 -15.53 16.18
N ASP A 99 -13.39 -15.93 15.81
CA ASP A 99 -12.36 -15.00 15.34
C ASP A 99 -12.70 -14.47 13.95
N LYS A 100 -13.30 -15.32 13.11
CA LYS A 100 -13.83 -14.94 11.80
C LYS A 100 -14.89 -13.85 11.93
N ALA A 101 -15.90 -14.04 12.80
CA ALA A 101 -16.93 -13.02 13.04
C ALA A 101 -16.36 -11.68 13.56
N ILE A 102 -15.34 -11.72 14.43
CA ILE A 102 -14.64 -10.52 14.92
C ILE A 102 -13.92 -9.81 13.77
N TYR A 103 -13.28 -10.57 12.88
CA TYR A 103 -12.58 -10.01 11.73
C TYR A 103 -13.55 -9.46 10.68
N ASP A 104 -14.67 -10.11 10.42
CA ASP A 104 -15.67 -9.63 9.46
C ASP A 104 -16.33 -8.31 9.91
N VAL A 105 -16.55 -8.12 11.22
CA VAL A 105 -16.98 -6.84 11.79
C VAL A 105 -15.90 -5.76 11.58
N PHE A 106 -14.63 -6.12 11.76
CA PHE A 106 -13.52 -5.21 11.45
C PHE A 106 -13.52 -4.80 9.98
N LEU A 107 -13.69 -5.74 9.04
CA LEU A 107 -13.74 -5.45 7.60
C LEU A 107 -14.93 -4.54 7.25
N LYS A 108 -16.12 -4.84 7.78
CA LYS A 108 -17.33 -4.00 7.60
C LYS A 108 -17.10 -2.57 8.11
N ASN A 109 -16.47 -2.42 9.28
CA ASN A 109 -16.19 -1.10 9.86
C ASN A 109 -15.11 -0.30 9.10
N ASN A 110 -14.38 -0.96 8.20
CA ASN A 110 -13.34 -0.35 7.37
C ASN A 110 -13.75 -0.21 5.90
N ILE A 111 -14.91 -0.71 5.47
CA ILE A 111 -15.30 -0.77 4.05
C ILE A 111 -15.25 0.60 3.36
N ASN A 112 -15.69 1.66 4.04
CA ASN A 112 -15.65 3.04 3.51
C ASN A 112 -14.21 3.56 3.38
N THR A 113 -13.34 3.28 4.36
CA THR A 113 -11.91 3.63 4.32
C THR A 113 -11.24 2.93 3.14
N LEU A 114 -11.59 1.67 2.93
CA LEU A 114 -11.08 0.84 1.84
C LEU A 114 -11.61 1.28 0.46
N GLU A 115 -12.85 1.76 0.38
CA GLU A 115 -13.41 2.34 -0.84
C GLU A 115 -12.71 3.64 -1.24
N VAL A 116 -12.41 4.51 -0.26
CA VAL A 116 -11.58 5.71 -0.48
C VAL A 116 -10.19 5.31 -0.99
N ALA A 117 -9.60 4.22 -0.47
CA ALA A 117 -8.31 3.72 -0.95
C ALA A 117 -8.36 3.30 -2.43
N VAL A 118 -9.45 2.65 -2.89
CA VAL A 118 -9.64 2.32 -4.32
C VAL A 118 -9.67 3.58 -5.18
N GLY A 119 -10.42 4.61 -4.76
CA GLY A 119 -10.48 5.88 -5.46
C GLY A 119 -9.11 6.55 -5.59
N TYR A 120 -8.34 6.58 -4.49
CA TYR A 120 -6.98 7.12 -4.51
C TYR A 120 -6.02 6.28 -5.36
N ALA A 121 -6.19 4.96 -5.43
CA ALA A 121 -5.32 4.09 -6.24
C ALA A 121 -5.43 4.40 -7.73
N VAL A 122 -6.63 4.72 -8.21
CA VAL A 122 -6.86 5.14 -9.60
C VAL A 122 -6.17 6.46 -9.90
N GLU A 123 -6.29 7.44 -9.00
CA GLU A 123 -5.66 8.75 -9.18
C GLU A 123 -4.12 8.68 -9.06
N ALA A 124 -3.60 7.86 -8.13
CA ALA A 124 -2.18 7.60 -7.99
C ALA A 124 -1.57 7.00 -9.27
N LYS A 125 -2.23 6.01 -9.89
CA LYS A 125 -1.79 5.43 -11.17
C LYS A 125 -1.79 6.43 -12.31
N LYS A 126 -2.78 7.34 -12.36
CA LYS A 126 -2.81 8.43 -13.35
C LYS A 126 -1.61 9.37 -13.14
N MET A 127 -1.31 9.74 -11.90
CA MET A 127 -0.16 10.57 -11.57
C MET A 127 1.17 9.88 -11.89
N ALA A 128 1.32 8.59 -11.59
CA ALA A 128 2.49 7.79 -11.93
C ALA A 128 2.78 7.79 -13.43
N SER A 129 1.72 7.56 -14.23
CA SER A 129 1.79 7.64 -15.68
C SER A 129 2.17 9.06 -16.15
N GLY A 130 1.59 10.09 -15.54
CA GLY A 130 1.91 11.49 -15.84
C GLY A 130 3.38 11.84 -15.58
N VAL A 131 3.92 11.46 -14.43
CA VAL A 131 5.33 11.71 -14.07
C VAL A 131 6.27 10.93 -14.98
N LYS A 132 5.99 9.66 -15.27
CA LYS A 132 6.81 8.83 -16.16
C LYS A 132 6.91 9.42 -17.58
N ASN A 133 5.83 10.03 -18.06
CA ASN A 133 5.75 10.64 -19.38
C ASN A 133 6.16 12.13 -19.42
N PHE A 134 6.54 12.71 -18.27
CA PHE A 134 6.89 14.12 -18.19
C PHE A 134 8.28 14.38 -18.76
N ASP A 135 8.33 15.03 -19.92
CA ASP A 135 9.58 15.47 -20.55
C ASP A 135 9.97 16.87 -20.06
N TYR A 136 10.68 16.94 -18.94
CA TYR A 136 11.14 18.19 -18.35
C TYR A 136 12.03 19.03 -19.31
N LYS A 137 12.68 18.39 -20.29
CA LYS A 137 13.56 19.08 -21.25
C LYS A 137 12.78 19.99 -22.19
N LYS A 138 11.49 19.72 -22.41
CA LYS A 138 10.61 20.56 -23.23
C LYS A 138 10.18 21.86 -22.54
N TYR A 139 10.28 21.91 -21.21
CA TYR A 139 9.72 23.00 -20.41
C TYR A 139 10.79 23.79 -19.65
N ILE A 140 12.03 23.29 -19.60
CA ILE A 140 13.10 23.89 -18.80
C ILE A 140 14.31 24.17 -19.67
N VAL A 141 14.49 25.46 -19.95
CA VAL A 141 15.64 26.02 -20.66
C VAL A 141 16.75 26.50 -19.71
N ASN A 142 16.46 26.72 -18.43
CA ASN A 142 17.44 27.18 -17.43
C ASN A 142 18.19 26.00 -16.77
N PRO A 143 19.54 25.93 -16.83
CA PRO A 143 20.34 24.87 -16.20
C PRO A 143 20.15 24.72 -14.69
N MET A 144 19.94 25.80 -13.94
CA MET A 144 19.71 25.72 -12.49
C MET A 144 18.32 25.15 -12.17
N ALA A 145 17.30 25.52 -12.94
CA ALA A 145 15.97 24.95 -12.83
C ALA A 145 15.94 23.47 -13.24
N LYS A 146 16.82 23.06 -14.17
CA LYS A 146 16.97 21.67 -14.60
C LYS A 146 17.39 20.76 -13.46
N TYR A 147 18.39 21.16 -12.67
CA TYR A 147 18.85 20.37 -11.52
C TYR A 147 17.74 20.25 -10.46
N LYS A 148 17.14 21.38 -10.07
CA LYS A 148 16.00 21.41 -9.12
C LYS A 148 14.85 20.53 -9.58
N THR A 149 14.51 20.58 -10.87
CA THR A 149 13.44 19.75 -11.42
C THR A 149 13.76 18.26 -11.42
N ILE A 150 14.99 17.86 -11.71
CA ILE A 150 15.38 16.44 -11.64
C ILE A 150 15.22 15.93 -10.21
N THR A 151 15.72 16.68 -9.22
CA THR A 151 15.56 16.34 -7.80
C THR A 151 14.09 16.27 -7.41
N ALA A 152 13.29 17.24 -7.88
CA ALA A 152 11.88 17.30 -7.56
C ALA A 152 11.07 16.15 -8.18
N LEU A 153 11.38 15.76 -9.41
CA LEU A 153 10.78 14.61 -10.08
C LEU A 153 11.16 13.29 -9.40
N SER A 154 12.41 13.15 -8.93
CA SER A 154 12.81 11.97 -8.15
C SER A 154 11.97 11.84 -6.89
N LYS A 155 11.85 12.92 -6.11
CA LYS A 155 11.04 12.94 -4.88
C LYS A 155 9.56 12.64 -5.16
N ALA A 156 9.00 13.26 -6.19
CA ALA A 156 7.61 13.03 -6.60
C ALA A 156 7.38 11.57 -7.03
N THR A 157 8.38 10.97 -7.70
CA THR A 157 8.35 9.54 -8.09
C THR A 157 8.34 8.63 -6.85
N GLU A 158 9.20 8.90 -5.87
CA GLU A 158 9.24 8.14 -4.61
C GLU A 158 7.91 8.23 -3.85
N GLN A 159 7.34 9.44 -3.73
CA GLN A 159 6.03 9.67 -3.10
C GLN A 159 4.91 8.91 -3.81
N ILE A 160 4.89 8.89 -5.15
CA ILE A 160 3.91 8.13 -5.93
C ILE A 160 4.09 6.63 -5.75
N GLN A 161 5.31 6.11 -5.85
CA GLN A 161 5.57 4.68 -5.69
C GLN A 161 5.17 4.18 -4.31
N TYR A 162 5.44 4.97 -3.26
CA TYR A 162 4.97 4.68 -1.92
C TYR A 162 3.44 4.70 -1.85
N THR A 163 2.81 5.72 -2.43
CA THR A 163 1.35 5.86 -2.50
C THR A 163 0.71 4.65 -3.16
N GLU A 164 1.22 4.20 -4.31
CA GLU A 164 0.71 3.03 -5.03
C GLU A 164 0.80 1.78 -4.16
N LYS A 165 1.95 1.54 -3.52
CA LYS A 165 2.15 0.37 -2.67
C LYS A 165 1.27 0.39 -1.42
N ALA A 166 1.13 1.54 -0.78
CA ALA A 166 0.26 1.73 0.39
C ALA A 166 -1.21 1.42 0.05
N LEU A 167 -1.67 1.94 -1.09
CA LEU A 167 -3.04 1.75 -1.55
C LEU A 167 -3.29 0.33 -2.06
N GLU A 168 -2.30 -0.31 -2.68
CA GLU A 168 -2.39 -1.72 -3.08
C GLU A 168 -2.67 -2.63 -1.87
N PHE A 169 -1.91 -2.49 -0.78
CA PHE A 169 -2.17 -3.24 0.45
C PHE A 169 -3.58 -3.04 1.01
N MET A 170 -4.11 -1.81 0.93
CA MET A 170 -5.47 -1.50 1.36
C MET A 170 -6.53 -2.08 0.40
N VAL A 171 -6.36 -1.92 -0.92
CA VAL A 171 -7.30 -2.41 -1.95
C VAL A 171 -7.37 -3.94 -1.99
N GLU A 172 -6.25 -4.63 -1.77
CA GLU A 172 -6.24 -6.10 -1.67
C GLU A 172 -7.04 -6.58 -0.46
N THR A 173 -6.90 -5.90 0.69
CA THR A 173 -7.73 -6.17 1.87
C THR A 173 -9.23 -5.98 1.53
N ARG A 174 -9.58 -4.95 0.77
CA ARG A 174 -10.96 -4.74 0.30
C ARG A 174 -11.46 -5.86 -0.59
N THR A 175 -10.70 -6.21 -1.62
CA THR A 175 -11.09 -7.20 -2.64
C THR A 175 -11.39 -8.55 -1.98
N ILE A 176 -10.57 -8.91 -0.99
CA ILE A 176 -10.76 -10.11 -0.17
C ILE A 176 -12.01 -9.97 0.70
N SER A 177 -12.20 -8.82 1.34
CA SER A 177 -13.41 -8.52 2.12
C SER A 177 -14.69 -8.65 1.29
N GLU A 178 -14.70 -8.12 0.06
CA GLU A 178 -15.85 -8.18 -0.84
C GLU A 178 -16.12 -9.59 -1.35
N ALA A 179 -15.09 -10.32 -1.77
CA ALA A 179 -15.21 -11.71 -2.16
C ALA A 179 -15.76 -12.58 -1.01
N MET A 180 -15.43 -12.25 0.23
CA MET A 180 -15.91 -12.92 1.44
C MET A 180 -17.35 -12.55 1.81
N LEU A 181 -17.72 -11.26 1.73
CA LEU A 181 -19.09 -10.79 1.96
C LEU A 181 -20.09 -11.34 0.93
N ASP A 182 -19.65 -11.59 -0.31
CA ASP A 182 -20.47 -12.23 -1.33
C ASP A 182 -20.54 -13.76 -1.17
N PHE A 183 -19.57 -14.38 -0.49
CA PHE A 183 -19.62 -15.81 -0.15
C PHE A 183 -20.62 -16.09 0.98
N GLU A 184 -20.78 -15.20 1.95
CA GLU A 184 -21.78 -15.33 3.04
C GLU A 184 -23.24 -15.13 2.59
N LYS A 185 -23.46 -14.54 1.41
CA LYS A 185 -24.80 -14.34 0.83
C LYS A 185 -25.31 -15.54 0.02
N ARG A 186 -24.51 -16.59 -0.13
CA ARG A 186 -24.85 -17.83 -0.86
C ARG A 186 -25.00 -18.99 0.12
#